data_AF-A0A2S6HV01-F1
#
_entry.id   AF-A0A2S6HV01-F1
#
_cell.length_a   1.000
_cell.length_b   1.000
_cell.length_c   1.000
_cell.angle_alpha   90.00
_cell.angle_beta   90.00
_cell.angle_gamma   90.00
#
_symmetry.space_group_name_H-M   'P 1'
#
loop_
_entity.id
_entity.type
_entity.pdbx_description
1 polymer ?
#
loop_
_entity_poly.entity_id
_entity_poly.type
_entity_poly.pdbx_seq_one_letter_code
_entity_poly.pdbx_strand_id
1 'polypeptide(L)'
;MTALYHGVELLSTKIEKRVDKKETTEYDDGVDKKTTRKEDRMTNTVRLNELIKESGLKKGWIADRLHLSSYGFRRKLWNKSQFKAGEIIVLCELLGIASLEEISDIFFNDCVDKKTTVNRKEVELNCDI
;
A
#
# COMPACT_ATOMS: atom_id res chain seq x y z
N MET A 1 14.38 19.21 45.75
CA MET A 1 13.47 18.19 45.19
C MET A 1 13.30 18.44 43.70
N THR A 2 14.33 18.10 42.93
CA THR A 2 14.45 18.40 41.50
C THR A 2 15.35 17.34 40.88
N ALA A 3 14.79 16.18 40.55
CA ALA A 3 15.47 15.18 39.71
C ALA A 3 14.49 14.09 39.29
N LEU A 4 13.44 14.41 38.51
CA LEU A 4 12.63 13.37 37.86
C LEU A 4 11.85 13.85 36.62
N TYR A 5 12.31 14.91 35.92
CA TYR A 5 11.66 15.38 34.68
C TYR A 5 12.68 15.97 33.69
N HIS A 6 13.65 15.15 33.26
CA HIS A 6 14.53 15.55 32.15
C HIS A 6 15.12 14.34 31.41
N GLY A 7 14.28 13.39 30.99
CA GLY A 7 14.77 12.10 30.47
C GLY A 7 13.98 11.44 29.34
N VAL A 8 13.03 12.13 28.69
CA VAL A 8 12.25 11.51 27.58
C VAL A 8 12.29 12.29 26.26
N GLU A 9 13.10 13.35 26.18
CA GLU A 9 13.19 14.22 25.01
C GLU A 9 14.44 13.96 24.16
N LEU A 10 14.72 12.72 23.73
CA LEU A 10 15.76 12.44 22.70
C LEU A 10 15.79 10.99 22.17
N LEU A 11 14.63 10.39 21.89
CA LEU A 11 14.56 9.12 21.12
C LEU A 11 14.02 9.29 19.69
N SER A 12 13.92 10.53 19.19
CA SER A 12 13.44 10.84 17.84
C SER A 12 14.53 10.99 16.77
N THR A 13 15.82 10.86 17.08
CA THR A 13 16.90 11.14 16.09
C THR A 13 18.07 10.17 16.14
N LYS A 14 17.79 8.85 16.27
CA LYS A 14 18.84 7.82 16.16
C LYS A 14 18.40 6.56 15.40
N ILE A 15 17.77 6.75 14.26
CA ILE A 15 17.74 5.75 13.18
C ILE A 15 18.25 6.41 11.90
N GLU A 16 19.44 7.02 11.99
CA GLU A 16 20.23 7.28 10.81
C GLU A 16 21.51 6.45 10.86
N LYS A 17 21.69 5.69 9.77
CA LYS A 17 22.96 5.20 9.22
C LYS A 17 23.57 3.98 9.91
N ARG A 18 23.25 2.82 9.32
CA ARG A 18 24.20 1.79 8.84
C ARG A 18 23.40 0.73 8.07
N VAL A 19 22.91 1.10 6.90
CA VAL A 19 22.58 0.10 5.88
C VAL A 19 23.70 0.18 4.88
N ASP A 20 24.53 -0.86 4.83
CA ASP A 20 25.56 -0.99 3.83
C ASP A 20 24.97 -0.66 2.46
N LYS A 21 25.65 0.23 1.73
CA LYS A 21 25.51 0.39 0.28
C LYS A 21 25.95 -0.91 -0.40
N LYS A 22 25.24 -1.99 -0.13
CA LYS A 22 25.13 -3.10 -1.04
C LYS A 22 23.77 -2.89 -1.64
N GLU A 23 23.80 -2.14 -2.73
CA GLU A 23 22.81 -2.22 -3.79
C GLU A 23 22.36 -3.68 -3.85
N THR A 24 21.11 -3.91 -3.44
CA THR A 24 20.50 -5.21 -3.63
C THR A 24 20.54 -5.41 -5.13
N THR A 25 21.37 -6.34 -5.57
CA THR A 25 21.48 -6.79 -6.96
C THR A 25 20.11 -6.72 -7.61
N GLU A 26 20.01 -5.94 -8.69
CA GLU A 26 18.82 -5.80 -9.50
C GLU A 26 18.24 -7.19 -9.79
N TYR A 27 17.13 -7.52 -9.14
CA TYR A 27 16.29 -8.62 -9.58
C TYR A 27 15.29 -8.02 -10.58
N ASP A 28 15.75 -7.91 -11.82
CA ASP A 28 14.89 -7.80 -13.01
C ASP A 28 14.24 -9.17 -13.24
N ASP A 29 13.26 -9.51 -12.42
CA ASP A 29 12.45 -10.70 -12.63
C ASP A 29 11.40 -10.37 -13.71
N GLY A 30 11.87 -10.36 -14.97
CA GLY A 30 11.09 -10.54 -16.19
C GLY A 30 9.77 -9.78 -16.26
N VAL A 31 9.80 -8.57 -16.84
CA VAL A 31 8.62 -8.03 -17.51
C VAL A 31 8.27 -9.01 -18.64
N ASP A 32 7.31 -9.89 -18.41
CA ASP A 32 6.66 -10.63 -19.49
C ASP A 32 5.98 -9.62 -20.42
N LYS A 33 6.72 -9.23 -21.46
CA LYS A 33 6.18 -8.49 -22.60
C LYS A 33 5.26 -9.44 -23.37
N LYS A 34 3.95 -9.41 -23.07
CA LYS A 34 2.81 -9.59 -24.00
C LYS A 34 1.58 -10.11 -23.24
N THR A 35 0.63 -9.23 -22.92
CA THR A 35 -0.79 -9.60 -23.00
C THR A 35 -1.57 -8.42 -23.60
N THR A 36 -1.84 -8.51 -24.89
CA THR A 36 -2.83 -7.68 -25.59
C THR A 36 -4.22 -8.14 -25.15
N ARG A 37 -4.68 -7.63 -24.02
CA ARG A 37 -6.08 -7.55 -23.52
C ARG A 37 -5.99 -6.81 -22.19
N LYS A 38 -6.82 -5.79 -21.99
CA LYS A 38 -6.83 -4.89 -20.83
C LYS A 38 -6.96 -5.73 -19.53
N GLU A 39 -5.84 -6.13 -18.94
CA GLU A 39 -5.82 -6.83 -17.66
C GLU A 39 -6.24 -5.82 -16.59
N ASP A 40 -7.38 -6.09 -15.95
CA ASP A 40 -7.87 -5.33 -14.80
C ASP A 40 -6.87 -5.53 -13.65
N ARG A 41 -6.04 -4.52 -13.43
CA ARG A 41 -4.96 -4.55 -12.45
C ARG A 41 -5.38 -3.65 -11.29
N MET A 42 -5.99 -4.27 -10.30
CA MET A 42 -6.43 -3.62 -9.07
C MET A 42 -5.35 -2.74 -8.42
N THR A 43 -4.09 -3.18 -8.44
CA THR A 43 -2.97 -2.38 -7.92
C THR A 43 -2.09 -1.82 -9.04
N ASN A 44 -1.82 -0.52 -8.99
CA ASN A 44 -0.85 0.17 -9.82
C ASN A 44 0.59 -0.17 -9.37
N THR A 45 1.10 -1.27 -9.91
CA THR A 45 2.42 -1.82 -9.55
C THR A 45 3.58 -0.89 -9.89
N VAL A 46 3.42 -0.04 -10.91
CA VAL A 46 4.46 0.92 -11.34
C VAL A 46 4.59 2.01 -10.29
N ARG A 47 3.50 2.70 -9.98
CA ARG A 47 3.47 3.76 -8.97
C ARG A 47 3.90 3.26 -7.60
N LEU A 48 3.47 2.06 -7.21
CA LEU A 48 3.87 1.46 -5.93
C LEU A 48 5.38 1.17 -5.87
N ASN A 49 5.99 0.69 -6.94
CA ASN A 49 7.43 0.45 -6.98
C ASN A 49 8.24 1.77 -6.92
N GLU A 50 7.74 2.82 -7.56
CA GLU A 50 8.35 4.17 -7.50
C GLU A 50 8.37 4.69 -6.07
N LEU A 51 7.23 4.65 -5.36
CA LEU A 51 7.14 5.07 -3.96
C LEU A 51 8.05 4.26 -3.03
N ILE A 52 8.13 2.94 -3.25
CA ILE A 52 9.09 2.10 -2.50
C ILE A 52 10.52 2.54 -2.76
N LYS A 53 10.87 2.87 -4.01
CA LYS A 53 12.22 3.34 -4.37
C LYS A 53 12.51 4.70 -3.74
N GLU A 54 11.57 5.63 -3.78
CA GLU A 54 11.67 6.97 -3.20
C GLU A 54 11.80 6.95 -1.67
N SER A 55 11.09 6.03 -1.00
CA SER A 55 11.19 5.85 0.45
C SER A 55 12.58 5.38 0.91
N GLY A 56 13.38 4.80 0.01
CA GLY A 56 14.67 4.18 0.34
C GLY A 56 14.55 2.91 1.18
N LEU A 57 13.34 2.41 1.44
CA LEU A 57 13.10 1.21 2.23
C LEU A 57 13.36 -0.06 1.41
N LYS A 58 14.02 -1.04 2.03
CA LYS A 58 14.24 -2.35 1.42
C LYS A 58 12.94 -3.14 1.35
N LYS A 59 12.62 -3.71 0.18
CA LYS A 59 11.45 -4.59 -0.01
C LYS A 59 11.35 -5.72 1.02
N GLY A 60 12.48 -6.33 1.39
CA GLY A 60 12.50 -7.37 2.43
C GLY A 60 12.15 -6.84 3.83
N TRP A 61 12.55 -5.61 4.15
CA TRP A 61 12.21 -4.96 5.42
C TRP A 61 10.73 -4.59 5.46
N ILE A 62 10.19 -4.08 4.35
CA ILE A 62 8.75 -3.81 4.20
C ILE A 62 7.94 -5.12 4.36
N ALA A 63 8.37 -6.20 3.71
CA ALA A 63 7.71 -7.51 3.81
C ALA A 63 7.64 -8.01 5.26
N ASP A 64 8.74 -7.88 6.01
CA ASP A 64 8.80 -8.25 7.44
C ASP A 64 7.79 -7.44 8.27
N ARG A 65 7.70 -6.12 8.04
CA ARG A 65 6.72 -5.25 8.72
C ARG A 65 5.26 -5.56 8.36
N LEU A 66 5.02 -6.08 7.16
CA LEU A 66 3.70 -6.55 6.72
C LEU A 66 3.38 -7.97 7.20
N HIS A 67 4.28 -8.63 7.92
CA HIS A 67 4.20 -10.04 8.27
C HIS A 67 4.03 -10.97 7.05
N LEU A 68 4.70 -10.63 5.96
CA LEU A 68 4.73 -11.39 4.72
C LEU A 68 6.11 -11.99 4.50
N SER A 69 6.14 -13.16 3.87
CA SER A 69 7.39 -13.65 3.29
C SER A 69 7.81 -12.75 2.11
N SER A 70 9.11 -12.65 1.84
CA SER A 70 9.61 -11.92 0.67
C SER A 70 8.94 -12.38 -0.64
N TYR A 71 8.66 -13.68 -0.77
CA TYR A 71 7.92 -14.24 -1.90
C TYR A 71 6.45 -13.78 -1.92
N GLY A 72 5.78 -13.80 -0.77
CA GLY A 72 4.39 -13.35 -0.64
C GLY A 72 4.22 -11.86 -0.97
N PHE A 73 5.13 -11.01 -0.50
CA PHE A 73 5.15 -9.60 -0.86
C PHE A 73 5.39 -9.38 -2.36
N ARG A 74 6.33 -10.12 -2.95
CA ARG A 74 6.62 -10.05 -4.40
C ARG A 74 5.43 -10.45 -5.26
N ARG A 75 4.70 -11.51 -4.87
CA ARG A 75 3.47 -11.91 -5.55
C ARG A 75 2.41 -10.81 -5.56
N LYS A 76 2.28 -10.06 -4.46
CA LYS A 76 1.36 -8.92 -4.37
C LYS A 76 1.81 -7.75 -5.24
N LEU A 77 3.11 -7.43 -5.25
CA LEU A 77 3.69 -6.43 -6.15
C LEU A 77 3.51 -6.73 -7.64
N TRP A 78 3.35 -8.00 -8.02
CA TRP A 78 3.10 -8.42 -9.40
C TRP A 78 1.64 -8.71 -9.70
N ASN A 79 0.72 -8.26 -8.85
CA ASN A 79 -0.71 -8.52 -8.98
C ASN A 79 -1.07 -10.01 -9.11
N LYS A 80 -0.22 -10.92 -8.61
CA LYS A 80 -0.54 -12.35 -8.51
C LYS A 80 -1.39 -12.68 -7.27
N SER A 81 -1.52 -11.73 -6.35
CA SER A 81 -2.41 -11.78 -5.19
C SER A 81 -2.69 -10.36 -4.70
N GLN A 82 -3.86 -10.11 -4.10
CA GLN A 82 -4.24 -8.79 -3.60
C GLN A 82 -3.62 -8.48 -2.24
N PHE A 83 -3.41 -7.19 -1.94
CA PHE A 83 -3.11 -6.73 -0.59
C PHE A 83 -4.38 -6.77 0.28
N LYS A 84 -4.22 -7.16 1.55
CA LYS A 84 -5.30 -7.07 2.54
C LYS A 84 -5.39 -5.63 3.06
N ALA A 85 -6.56 -5.20 3.50
CA ALA A 85 -6.75 -3.85 4.05
C ALA A 85 -5.74 -3.50 5.16
N GLY A 86 -5.48 -4.40 6.11
CA GLY A 86 -4.48 -4.18 7.16
C GLY A 86 -3.04 -4.06 6.63
N GLU A 87 -2.69 -4.78 5.56
CA GLU A 87 -1.39 -4.68 4.91
C GLU A 87 -1.26 -3.32 4.18
N ILE A 88 -2.33 -2.85 3.54
CA ILE A 88 -2.36 -1.54 2.87
C ILE A 88 -2.12 -0.43 3.87
N ILE A 89 -2.81 -0.45 5.02
CA ILE A 89 -2.66 0.57 6.08
C ILE A 89 -1.19 0.65 6.53
N VAL A 90 -0.60 -0.48 6.91
CA VAL A 90 0.81 -0.52 7.35
C VAL A 90 1.74 -0.06 6.22
N LEU A 91 1.50 -0.48 4.98
CA LEU A 91 2.32 -0.08 3.84
C LEU A 91 2.25 1.44 3.59
N CYS A 92 1.07 2.04 3.70
CA CYS A 92 0.88 3.49 3.57
C CYS A 92 1.61 4.25 4.69
N GLU A 93 1.54 3.77 5.93
CA GLU A 93 2.28 4.34 7.06
C GLU A 93 3.80 4.30 6.82
N LEU A 94 4.32 3.18 6.31
CA LEU A 94 5.75 3.02 6.00
C LEU A 94 6.20 3.90 4.84
N LEU A 95 5.37 4.07 3.81
CA LEU A 95 5.70 4.86 2.62
C LEU A 95 5.32 6.34 2.76
N GLY A 96 4.65 6.75 3.84
CA GLY A 96 4.22 8.13 4.07
C GLY A 96 3.02 8.56 3.21
N ILE A 97 2.20 7.62 2.74
CA ILE A 97 1.02 7.91 1.92
C ILE A 97 -0.14 8.27 2.85
N ALA A 98 -0.56 9.54 2.82
CA ALA A 98 -1.66 10.05 3.64
C ALA A 98 -2.94 10.36 2.85
N SER A 99 -2.83 10.57 1.54
CA SER A 99 -3.98 10.94 0.71
C SER A 99 -4.83 9.71 0.37
N LEU A 100 -6.13 9.79 0.67
CA LEU A 100 -7.09 8.74 0.28
C LEU A 100 -7.16 8.55 -1.24
N GLU A 101 -7.02 9.63 -1.99
CA GLU A 101 -6.99 9.61 -3.45
C GLU A 101 -5.79 8.79 -3.94
N GLU A 102 -4.60 9.04 -3.37
CA GLU A 102 -3.39 8.29 -3.73
C GLU A 102 -3.48 6.81 -3.35
N ILE A 103 -4.07 6.49 -2.20
CA ILE A 103 -4.35 5.09 -1.80
C ILE A 103 -5.30 4.43 -2.80
N SER A 104 -6.36 5.13 -3.20
CA SER A 104 -7.33 4.65 -4.19
C SER A 104 -6.66 4.38 -5.54
N ASP A 105 -5.86 5.33 -6.02
CA ASP A 105 -5.17 5.24 -7.30
C ASP A 105 -4.13 4.12 -7.34
N ILE A 106 -3.52 3.81 -6.18
CA ILE A 106 -2.53 2.74 -6.08
C ILE A 106 -3.19 1.38 -5.92
N PHE A 107 -4.19 1.22 -5.06
CA PHE A 107 -4.69 -0.10 -4.66
C PHE A 107 -6.07 -0.47 -5.21
N PHE A 108 -6.78 0.48 -5.83
CA PHE A 108 -8.17 0.30 -6.27
C PHE A 108 -8.38 0.84 -7.69
N ASN A 109 -7.37 0.74 -8.56
CA ASN A 109 -7.39 1.27 -9.94
C ASN A 109 -8.28 0.48 -10.92
N ASP A 110 -9.26 -0.26 -10.38
CA ASP A 110 -10.25 -0.93 -11.18
C ASP A 110 -11.21 0.12 -11.72
N CYS A 111 -11.59 -0.04 -12.98
CA CYS A 111 -12.69 0.70 -13.58
C CYS A 111 -13.98 0.22 -12.90
N VAL A 112 -14.20 0.58 -11.63
CA VAL A 112 -15.36 0.12 -10.87
C VAL A 112 -16.59 0.64 -11.60
N ASP A 113 -17.25 -0.24 -12.35
CA ASP A 113 -18.58 0.00 -12.87
C ASP A 113 -19.40 0.49 -11.69
N LYS A 114 -19.82 1.76 -11.74
CA LYS A 114 -20.60 2.42 -10.70
C LYS A 114 -21.93 1.68 -10.56
N LYS A 115 -21.96 0.55 -9.87
CA LYS A 115 -23.19 -0.12 -9.48
C LYS A 115 -23.71 0.65 -8.29
N THR A 116 -24.44 1.71 -8.62
CA THR A 116 -25.34 2.43 -7.72
C THR A 116 -26.19 1.41 -6.96
N THR A 117 -25.93 1.25 -5.66
CA THR A 117 -26.90 0.63 -4.76
C THR A 117 -28.06 1.61 -4.60
N VAL A 118 -29.11 1.42 -5.39
CA VAL A 118 -30.38 2.16 -5.23
C VAL A 118 -30.93 1.83 -3.85
N ASN A 119 -30.92 2.83 -2.97
CA ASN A 119 -31.51 2.79 -1.64
C ASN A 119 -33.04 2.79 -1.82
N ARG A 120 -33.67 1.61 -1.83
CA ARG A 120 -35.14 1.48 -1.83
C ARG A 120 -35.67 1.78 -0.43
N LYS A 121 -35.87 3.06 -0.12
CA LYS A 121 -36.76 3.49 0.96
C LYS A 121 -37.60 4.63 0.44
N GLU A 122 -38.84 4.29 0.10
CA GLU A 122 -40.06 5.11 0.15
C GLU A 122 -41.13 4.36 -0.66
N VAL A 123 -41.83 3.44 0.01
CA VAL A 123 -43.22 3.19 -0.36
C VAL A 123 -44.00 4.12 0.55
N GLU A 124 -44.19 5.34 0.09
CA GLU A 124 -45.16 6.25 0.66
C GLU A 124 -46.54 5.59 0.54
N LEU A 125 -47.23 5.54 1.68
CA LEU A 125 -48.67 5.35 1.78
C LEU A 125 -49.35 6.37 0.87
N ASN A 126 -49.86 5.95 -0.28
CA ASN A 126 -50.81 6.72 -1.08
C ASN A 126 -51.64 5.76 -1.96
N CYS A 127 -52.73 5.26 -1.40
CA CYS A 127 -53.97 5.12 -2.16
C CYS A 127 -55.16 5.31 -1.20
N ASP A 128 -55.69 6.53 -1.21
CA ASP A 128 -57.10 6.79 -0.95
C ASP A 128 -57.98 5.93 -1.88
N ILE A 129 -58.91 5.17 -1.29
CA ILE A 129 -60.37 5.09 -1.57
C ILE A 129 -60.99 4.18 -0.51
#